data_AF-A0A6B2G4I1-F1
#
_entry.id   AF-A0A6B2G4I1-F1
#
_cell.length_a   1.000
_cell.length_b   1.000
_cell.length_c   1.000
_cell.angle_alpha   90.00
_cell.angle_beta   90.00
_cell.angle_gamma   90.00
#
_symmetry.space_group_name_H-M   'P 1'
#
loop_
_entity.id
_entity.type
_entity.pdbx_description
1 polymer ?
#
loop_
_entity_poly.entity_id
_entity_poly.type
_entity_poly.pdbx_seq_one_letter_code
_entity_poly.pdbx_strand_id
1 'polypeptide(L)'
;KEIYLNVPLIPGNTVELHHEVVQRIIFIYLKYNKGIRYIQGMHEIVGVIYFTFSCGKREEIPHVEMDTFHCFSNLMAELEEYFVTEFDQDEGLGVNKLMDHFADILRKSDIQIYEHIVGVDIFSLKCFILMFR
;
A
#
# COMPACT_ATOMS: atom_id res chain seq x y z
N LYS A 1 15.76 -7.93 15.13
CA LYS A 1 15.35 -9.31 15.51
C LYS A 1 14.51 -9.84 14.37
N GLU A 2 14.87 -10.99 13.81
CA GLU A 2 14.06 -11.65 12.77
C GLU A 2 12.76 -12.16 13.41
N ILE A 3 11.63 -11.96 12.71
CA ILE A 3 10.31 -12.39 13.17
C ILE A 3 9.86 -13.56 12.31
N TYR A 4 9.97 -14.76 12.87
CA TYR A 4 9.59 -16.02 12.23
C TYR A 4 8.08 -16.24 12.31
N LEU A 5 7.52 -16.89 11.29
CA LEU A 5 6.16 -17.39 11.35
C LEU A 5 6.06 -18.47 12.44
N ASN A 6 4.94 -18.45 13.17
CA ASN A 6 4.60 -19.51 14.12
C ASN A 6 4.33 -20.85 13.43
N VAL A 7 3.89 -20.81 12.16
CA VAL A 7 3.66 -21.97 11.29
C VAL A 7 4.07 -21.55 9.87
N PRO A 8 5.02 -22.26 9.22
CA PRO A 8 5.39 -21.99 7.82
C PRO A 8 4.20 -22.21 6.88
N LEU A 9 4.06 -21.34 5.88
CA LEU A 9 3.00 -21.46 4.87
C LEU A 9 3.39 -22.45 3.77
N ILE A 10 4.69 -22.61 3.51
CA ILE A 10 5.21 -23.56 2.52
C ILE A 10 5.49 -24.92 3.17
N PRO A 11 4.87 -26.02 2.69
CA PRO A 11 5.15 -27.37 3.17
C PRO A 11 6.62 -27.75 2.97
N GLY A 12 7.27 -28.23 4.05
CA GLY A 12 8.67 -28.66 4.02
C GLY A 12 9.68 -27.56 4.37
N ASN A 13 9.25 -26.30 4.53
CA ASN A 13 10.08 -25.27 5.11
C ASN A 13 10.04 -25.36 6.64
N THR A 14 11.18 -25.29 7.32
CA THR A 14 11.26 -25.37 8.80
C THR A 14 11.24 -24.00 9.46
N VAL A 15 11.59 -22.96 8.70
CA VAL A 15 11.69 -21.57 9.15
C VAL A 15 11.28 -20.68 7.99
N GLU A 16 10.27 -19.84 8.19
CA GLU A 16 9.83 -18.83 7.22
C GLU A 16 9.65 -17.49 7.95
N LEU A 17 10.01 -16.39 7.31
CA LEU A 17 9.91 -15.04 7.85
C LEU A 17 8.72 -14.30 7.24
N HIS A 18 8.04 -13.46 8.03
CA HIS A 18 6.86 -12.72 7.55
C HIS A 18 7.18 -11.84 6.33
N HIS A 19 8.37 -11.24 6.29
CA HIS A 19 8.79 -10.42 5.17
C HIS A 19 9.04 -11.25 3.88
N GLU A 20 9.40 -12.53 3.98
CA GLU A 20 9.59 -13.40 2.81
C GLU A 20 8.25 -13.68 2.12
N VAL A 21 7.19 -13.91 2.92
CA VAL A 21 5.82 -14.08 2.41
C VAL A 21 5.35 -12.80 1.71
N VAL A 22 5.49 -11.64 2.36
CA VAL A 22 5.12 -10.33 1.79
C VAL A 22 5.88 -10.06 0.48
N GLN A 23 7.19 -10.31 0.46
CA GLN A 23 8.02 -10.15 -0.75
C GLN A 23 7.54 -11.07 -1.89
N ARG A 24 7.18 -12.32 -1.58
CA ARG A 24 6.69 -13.29 -2.56
C ARG A 24 5.34 -12.88 -3.15
N ILE A 25 4.42 -12.39 -2.33
CA ILE A 25 3.12 -11.86 -2.77
C ILE A 25 3.33 -10.72 -3.78
N ILE A 26 4.16 -9.74 -3.44
CA ILE A 26 4.48 -8.59 -4.32
C ILE A 26 5.16 -9.09 -5.60
N PHE A 27 6.11 -10.00 -5.49
CA PHE A 27 6.82 -10.55 -6.64
C PHE A 27 5.86 -11.26 -7.61
N ILE A 28 4.96 -12.11 -7.10
CA ILE A 28 3.97 -12.81 -7.91
C ILE A 28 3.01 -11.81 -8.56
N TYR A 29 2.56 -10.80 -7.82
CA TYR A 29 1.67 -9.76 -8.34
C TYR A 29 2.29 -9.03 -9.54
N LEU A 30 3.56 -8.65 -9.44
CA LEU A 30 4.29 -7.97 -10.53
C LEU A 30 4.56 -8.90 -11.72
N LYS A 31 4.77 -10.20 -11.47
CA LYS A 31 4.93 -11.19 -12.56
C LYS A 31 3.64 -11.46 -13.30
N TYR A 32 2.51 -11.43 -12.59
CA TYR A 32 1.18 -11.63 -13.17
C TYR A 32 0.74 -10.40 -13.97
N ASN A 33 0.87 -9.19 -13.41
CA ASN A 33 0.46 -7.93 -14.05
C ASN A 33 1.60 -7.31 -14.85
N LYS A 34 1.88 -7.88 -16.03
CA LYS A 34 2.93 -7.40 -16.96
C LYS A 34 2.62 -5.97 -17.42
N GLY A 35 3.36 -5.00 -16.87
CA GLY A 35 3.17 -3.57 -17.14
C GLY A 35 3.21 -2.74 -15.87
N ILE A 36 2.81 -3.34 -14.74
CA ILE A 36 2.90 -2.72 -13.43
C ILE A 36 4.33 -2.89 -12.90
N ARG A 37 4.94 -1.79 -12.47
CA ARG A 37 6.21 -1.79 -11.75
C ARG A 37 5.95 -1.76 -10.25
N TYR A 38 6.91 -2.23 -9.46
CA TYR A 38 6.87 -1.99 -8.03
C TYR A 38 6.87 -0.49 -7.76
N ILE A 39 6.02 -0.06 -6.85
CA ILE A 39 5.94 1.33 -6.40
C ILE A 39 6.11 1.33 -4.88
N GLN A 40 7.00 2.19 -4.39
CA GLN A 40 7.32 2.27 -2.96
C GLN A 40 6.05 2.61 -2.17
N GLY A 41 5.66 1.79 -1.20
CA GLY A 41 4.33 1.84 -0.60
C GLY A 41 3.59 0.49 -0.71
N MET A 42 3.83 -0.26 -1.79
CA MET A 42 3.12 -1.53 -2.01
C MET A 42 3.38 -2.54 -0.88
N HIS A 43 4.57 -2.51 -0.27
CA HIS A 43 4.89 -3.42 0.83
C HIS A 43 4.17 -3.07 2.13
N GLU A 44 3.88 -1.79 2.37
CA GLU A 44 3.09 -1.33 3.50
C GLU A 44 1.62 -1.76 3.34
N ILE A 45 1.05 -1.62 2.14
CA ILE A 45 -0.31 -2.13 1.84
C ILE A 45 -0.37 -3.64 2.08
N VAL A 46 0.50 -4.42 1.43
CA VAL A 46 0.51 -5.88 1.59
C VAL A 46 0.73 -6.26 3.04
N GLY A 47 1.61 -5.55 3.75
CA GLY A 47 1.91 -5.80 5.16
C GLY A 47 0.68 -5.67 6.05
N VAL A 48 -0.16 -4.64 5.86
CA VAL A 48 -1.40 -4.45 6.63
C VAL A 48 -2.41 -5.56 6.36
N ILE A 49 -2.64 -5.91 5.08
CA ILE A 49 -3.57 -6.98 4.70
C ILE A 49 -3.09 -8.32 5.28
N TYR A 50 -1.81 -8.63 5.06
CA TYR A 50 -1.17 -9.86 5.53
C TYR A 50 -1.24 -10.00 7.05
N PHE A 51 -0.92 -8.93 7.77
CA PHE A 51 -0.98 -8.92 9.23
C PHE A 51 -2.41 -9.18 9.71
N THR A 52 -3.40 -8.52 9.10
CA THR A 52 -4.82 -8.69 9.44
C THR A 52 -5.27 -10.14 9.31
N PHE A 53 -4.92 -10.81 8.20
CA PHE A 53 -5.24 -12.22 8.00
C PHE A 53 -4.40 -13.17 8.88
N SER A 54 -3.15 -12.82 9.17
CA SER A 54 -2.28 -13.60 10.06
C SER A 54 -2.75 -13.60 11.51
N CYS A 55 -3.56 -12.62 11.92
CA CYS A 55 -4.21 -12.56 13.23
C CYS A 55 -5.51 -13.38 13.31
N GLY A 56 -5.94 -14.02 12.21
CA GLY A 56 -7.12 -14.88 12.14
C GLY A 56 -6.99 -16.20 12.91
N LYS A 57 -7.93 -17.12 12.69
CA LYS A 57 -7.92 -18.43 13.37
C LYS A 57 -6.81 -19.32 12.82
N ARG A 58 -6.33 -20.27 13.63
CA ARG A 58 -5.22 -21.18 13.24
C ARG A 58 -5.50 -21.98 11.97
N GLU A 59 -6.76 -22.32 11.74
CA GLU A 59 -7.25 -23.05 10.56
C GLU A 59 -7.22 -22.22 9.27
N GLU A 60 -7.20 -20.90 9.37
CA GLU A 60 -7.13 -19.96 8.24
C GLU A 60 -5.68 -19.68 7.83
N ILE A 61 -4.70 -19.96 8.72
CA ILE A 61 -3.27 -19.69 8.49
C ILE A 61 -2.76 -20.22 7.14
N PRO A 62 -3.05 -21.46 6.71
CA PRO A 62 -2.57 -21.97 5.42
C PRO A 62 -3.07 -21.19 4.20
N HIS A 63 -4.18 -20.45 4.34
CA HIS A 63 -4.79 -19.66 3.27
C HIS A 63 -4.35 -18.19 3.29
N VAL A 64 -3.68 -17.74 4.35
CA VAL A 64 -3.30 -16.34 4.55
C VAL A 64 -2.56 -15.74 3.35
N GLU A 65 -1.58 -16.44 2.79
CA GLU A 65 -0.83 -15.91 1.63
C GLU A 65 -1.73 -15.76 0.40
N MET A 66 -2.58 -16.75 0.13
CA MET A 66 -3.51 -16.72 -1.00
C MET A 66 -4.55 -15.61 -0.84
N ASP A 67 -5.15 -15.50 0.33
CA ASP A 67 -6.17 -14.49 0.64
C ASP A 67 -5.56 -13.09 0.60
N THR A 68 -4.34 -12.94 1.13
CA THR A 68 -3.59 -11.68 1.05
C THR A 68 -3.33 -11.31 -0.42
N PHE A 69 -2.85 -12.25 -1.23
CA PHE A 69 -2.61 -11.99 -2.66
C PHE A 69 -3.88 -11.56 -3.38
N HIS A 70 -5.00 -12.24 -3.14
CA HIS A 70 -6.27 -11.92 -3.80
C HIS A 70 -6.80 -10.53 -3.37
N CYS A 71 -6.84 -10.26 -2.07
CA CYS A 71 -7.28 -8.98 -1.53
C CYS A 71 -6.39 -7.83 -2.01
N PHE A 72 -5.06 -8.02 -1.94
CA PHE A 72 -4.09 -7.07 -2.45
C PHE A 72 -4.26 -6.80 -3.94
N SER A 73 -4.46 -7.84 -4.75
CA SER A 73 -4.61 -7.67 -6.21
C SER A 73 -5.85 -6.86 -6.56
N ASN A 74 -6.98 -7.12 -5.89
CA ASN A 74 -8.21 -6.36 -6.11
C ASN A 74 -8.04 -4.89 -5.69
N LEU A 75 -7.46 -4.64 -4.50
CA LEU A 75 -7.19 -3.29 -4.03
C LEU A 75 -6.27 -2.52 -4.98
N MET A 76 -5.19 -3.17 -5.46
CA MET A 76 -4.26 -2.53 -6.36
C MET A 76 -4.86 -2.22 -7.74
N ALA A 77 -5.83 -3.02 -8.20
CA ALA A 77 -6.57 -2.73 -9.42
C ALA A 77 -7.47 -1.49 -9.28
N GLU A 78 -8.08 -1.29 -8.09
CA GLU A 78 -8.82 -0.05 -7.79
C GLU A 78 -7.91 1.17 -7.67
N LEU A 79 -6.69 0.97 -7.17
CA LEU A 79 -5.71 2.05 -6.98
C LEU A 79 -4.84 2.31 -8.22
N GLU A 80 -4.97 1.51 -9.28
CA GLU A 80 -4.10 1.58 -10.48
C GLU A 80 -4.09 2.98 -11.10
N GLU A 81 -5.23 3.68 -11.09
CA GLU A 81 -5.37 5.04 -11.63
C GLU A 81 -4.49 6.08 -10.93
N TYR A 82 -4.11 5.86 -9.66
CA TYR A 82 -3.22 6.75 -8.90
C TYR A 82 -1.73 6.47 -9.16
N PHE A 83 -1.42 5.36 -9.82
CA PHE A 83 -0.05 4.86 -10.04
C PHE A 83 0.48 5.09 -11.45
N VAL A 84 -0.39 5.42 -12.40
CA VAL A 84 -0.02 5.70 -13.78
C VAL A 84 0.69 7.06 -13.84
N THR A 85 2.01 7.01 -14.03
CA THR A 85 2.91 8.18 -14.13
C THR A 85 2.53 9.15 -15.27
N GLU A 86 1.68 8.73 -16.21
CA GLU A 86 1.17 9.59 -17.29
C GLU A 86 0.11 10.61 -16.81
N PHE A 87 -0.46 10.47 -15.62
CA PHE A 87 -1.40 11.45 -15.05
C PHE A 87 -0.74 12.54 -14.18
N ASP A 88 0.55 12.43 -13.84
CA ASP A 88 1.26 13.56 -13.20
C ASP A 88 1.47 14.75 -14.17
N GLN A 89 1.29 14.53 -15.48
CA GLN A 89 1.36 15.57 -16.51
C GLN A 89 0.00 16.10 -16.96
N ASP A 90 -1.10 15.46 -16.53
CA ASP A 90 -2.45 15.88 -16.87
C ASP A 90 -3.07 16.53 -15.64
N GLU A 91 -3.44 17.81 -15.73
CA GLU A 91 -4.07 18.62 -14.65
C GLU A 91 -5.42 18.02 -14.16
N GLY A 92 -5.82 16.89 -14.75
CA GLY A 92 -7.11 16.22 -14.67
C GLY A 92 -7.24 15.02 -13.72
N LEU A 93 -6.19 14.35 -13.25
CA LEU A 93 -6.31 13.08 -12.50
C LEU A 93 -5.12 12.82 -11.56
N GLY A 94 -5.23 11.80 -10.69
CA GLY A 94 -4.11 11.31 -9.85
C GLY A 94 -4.02 11.89 -8.43
N VAL A 95 -2.93 11.55 -7.73
CA VAL A 95 -2.68 11.93 -6.32
C VAL A 95 -2.74 13.44 -6.11
N ASN A 96 -2.30 14.23 -7.09
CA ASN A 96 -2.35 15.69 -7.02
C ASN A 96 -3.79 16.23 -6.88
N LYS A 97 -4.77 15.63 -7.58
CA LYS A 97 -6.18 16.03 -7.43
C LYS A 97 -6.77 15.65 -6.09
N LEU A 98 -6.40 14.49 -5.55
CA LEU A 98 -6.80 14.10 -4.20
C LEU A 98 -6.23 15.09 -3.17
N MET A 99 -5.00 15.56 -3.39
CA MET A 99 -4.36 16.58 -2.57
C MET A 99 -5.03 17.95 -2.70
N ASP A 100 -5.39 18.37 -3.90
CA ASP A 100 -6.13 19.63 -4.11
C ASP A 100 -7.52 19.56 -3.44
N HIS A 101 -8.20 18.42 -3.55
CA HIS A 101 -9.46 18.19 -2.87
C HIS A 101 -9.31 18.22 -1.34
N PHE A 102 -8.26 17.60 -0.79
CA PHE A 102 -7.95 17.65 0.62
C PHE A 102 -7.65 19.08 1.09
N ALA A 103 -6.84 19.82 0.32
CA ALA A 103 -6.51 21.21 0.59
C ALA A 103 -7.78 22.09 0.61
N ASP A 104 -8.72 21.84 -0.31
CA ASP A 104 -10.01 22.52 -0.36
C ASP A 104 -10.89 22.22 0.85
N ILE A 105 -10.96 20.96 1.29
CA ILE A 105 -11.69 20.57 2.51
C ILE A 105 -11.08 21.24 3.74
N LEU A 106 -9.76 21.21 3.85
CA LEU A 106 -9.04 21.79 4.97
C LEU A 106 -9.24 23.30 5.02
N ARG A 107 -9.12 23.98 3.88
CA ARG A 107 -9.35 25.43 3.77
C ARG A 107 -10.75 25.84 4.20
N LYS A 108 -11.76 25.02 3.87
CA LYS A 108 -13.17 25.26 4.26
C LYS A 108 -13.43 24.98 5.73
N SER A 109 -12.70 24.04 6.32
CA SER A 109 -12.93 23.58 7.69
C SER A 109 -12.14 24.37 8.72
N ASP A 110 -10.87 24.66 8.44
CA ASP A 110 -9.97 25.41 9.30
C ASP A 110 -8.90 26.16 8.47
N ILE A 111 -9.13 27.45 8.27
CA ILE A 111 -8.25 28.31 7.49
C ILE A 111 -6.89 28.53 8.17
N GLN A 112 -6.82 28.53 9.51
CA GLN A 112 -5.58 28.78 10.23
C GLN A 112 -4.63 27.59 10.10
N ILE A 113 -5.16 26.36 10.19
CA ILE A 113 -4.38 25.14 9.95
C ILE A 113 -3.93 25.09 8.49
N TYR A 114 -4.81 25.40 7.54
CA TYR A 114 -4.46 25.47 6.12
C TYR A 114 -3.29 26.44 5.87
N GLU A 115 -3.40 27.68 6.34
CA GLU A 115 -2.35 28.70 6.16
C GLU A 115 -1.03 28.30 6.82
N HIS A 116 -1.08 27.66 7.99
CA HIS A 116 0.11 27.15 8.66
C HIS A 116 0.76 26.01 7.87
N ILE A 117 -0.02 25.04 7.39
CA ILE A 117 0.49 23.90 6.61
C ILE A 117 1.11 24.35 5.28
N VAL A 118 0.46 25.30 4.59
CA VAL A 118 0.99 25.91 3.36
C VAL A 118 2.27 26.69 3.66
N GLY A 119 2.30 27.48 4.74
CA GLY A 119 3.43 28.34 5.10
C GLY A 119 4.68 27.59 5.58
N VAL A 120 4.52 26.38 6.13
CA VAL A 120 5.65 25.52 6.55
C VAL A 120 6.18 24.66 5.38
N ASP A 121 5.60 24.79 4.18
CA ASP A 121 5.89 23.93 3.01
C ASP A 121 5.73 22.43 3.35
N ILE A 122 4.77 22.15 4.25
CA ILE A 122 4.33 20.79 4.61
C ILE A 122 3.59 20.12 3.44
N PHE A 123 3.44 20.78 2.29
CA PHE A 123 3.21 20.06 1.04
C PHE A 123 4.25 18.97 0.79
N SER A 124 5.41 18.95 1.45
CA SER A 124 6.31 17.79 1.44
C SER A 124 5.81 16.56 2.24
N LEU A 125 4.78 16.69 3.09
CA LEU A 125 3.95 15.56 3.57
C LEU A 125 3.01 15.01 2.48
N LYS A 126 3.05 15.55 1.24
CA LYS A 126 2.45 14.97 0.01
C LYS A 126 2.67 13.47 -0.11
N CYS A 127 3.79 12.97 0.42
CA CYS A 127 4.25 11.60 0.26
C CYS A 127 3.98 10.70 1.48
N PHE A 128 3.63 11.29 2.64
CA PHE A 128 3.60 10.56 3.90
C PHE A 128 2.19 10.13 4.32
N ILE A 129 1.16 10.86 3.87
CA ILE A 129 -0.26 10.55 4.17
C ILE A 129 -0.90 9.66 3.08
N LEU A 130 -0.42 9.74 1.82
CA LEU A 130 -1.00 9.01 0.68
C LEU A 130 -0.07 8.00 0.03
N MET A 131 0.96 7.56 0.77
CA MET A 131 2.06 6.73 0.25
C MET A 131 2.87 7.49 -0.82
N PHE A 132 4.05 6.98 -1.21
CA PHE A 132 4.89 7.52 -2.30
C PHE A 132 5.76 8.74 -2.01
N ARG A 133 6.87 8.50 -1.34
CA ARG A 133 8.16 8.75 -2.02
C ARG A 133 9.13 7.63 -1.74
#